data_AF-A0A1H7HR33-F1
#
_entry.id   AF-A0A1H7HR33-F1
#
_cell.length_a   1.000
_cell.length_b   1.000
_cell.length_c   1.000
_cell.angle_alpha   90.00
_cell.angle_beta   90.00
_cell.angle_gamma   90.00
#
_symmetry.space_group_name_H-M   'P 1'
#
loop_
_entity.id
_entity.type
_entity.pdbx_description
1 polymer ?
#
loop_
_entity_poly.entity_id
_entity_poly.type
_entity_poly.pdbx_seq_one_letter_code
_entity_poly.pdbx_strand_id
1 'polypeptide(L)' 'MARNTLGDPANVVEVVCDMSQAFLGGVADNLSNAEVTGDGFHIVQTFTKVLDEVRKKSAVRKVTPKPSGGRS' A
#
# COMPACT_ATOMS: atom_id res chain seq x y z
N MET A 1 -42.96 14.59 12.91
CA MET A 1 -41.90 15.00 11.95
C MET A 1 -40.72 14.05 12.16
N ALA A 2 -40.42 13.18 11.19
CA ALA A 2 -39.27 12.29 11.28
C ALA A 2 -37.99 13.09 10.99
N ARG A 3 -36.96 12.98 11.85
CA ARG A 3 -35.67 13.60 11.59
C ARG A 3 -35.02 12.85 10.43
N ASN A 4 -34.70 13.56 9.35
CA ASN A 4 -33.86 13.02 8.29
C ASN A 4 -32.44 12.90 8.85
N THR A 5 -32.02 11.69 9.22
CA THR A 5 -30.68 11.39 9.77
C THR A 5 -29.69 10.93 8.70
N LEU A 6 -30.05 11.01 7.43
CA LEU A 6 -29.17 10.63 6.33
C LEU A 6 -28.10 11.71 6.16
N GLY A 7 -26.83 11.33 6.32
CA GLY A 7 -25.69 12.22 6.11
C GLY A 7 -25.59 12.65 4.65
N ASP A 8 -24.98 13.81 4.42
CA ASP A 8 -24.75 14.36 3.08
C ASP A 8 -23.34 13.98 2.59
N PRO A 9 -23.21 13.22 1.47
CA PRO A 9 -21.94 12.90 0.84
C PRO A 9 -21.09 14.14 0.51
N ALA A 10 -21.72 15.30 0.24
CA ALA A 10 -21.03 16.54 -0.05
C ALA A 10 -20.20 17.08 1.12
N ASN A 11 -20.45 16.59 2.35
CA ASN A 11 -19.69 16.94 3.55
C ASN A 11 -18.42 16.11 3.72
N VAL A 12 -18.18 15.11 2.88
CA VAL A 12 -16.94 14.31 2.92
C VAL A 12 -15.88 15.04 2.12
N VAL A 13 -14.81 15.47 2.79
CA VAL A 13 -13.74 16.30 2.21
C VAL A 13 -12.50 15.47 1.86
N GLU A 14 -12.27 14.34 2.53
CA GLU A 14 -11.12 13.49 2.28
C GLU A 14 -11.49 12.02 2.45
N VAL A 15 -10.95 11.18 1.58
CA VAL A 15 -11.01 9.72 1.65
C VAL A 15 -9.59 9.17 1.59
N VAL A 16 -9.19 8.43 2.61
CA VAL A 16 -7.95 7.64 2.59
C VAL A 16 -8.29 6.21 2.20
N CYS A 17 -7.84 5.75 1.04
CA CYS A 17 -8.15 4.39 0.57
C CYS A 17 -6.98 3.71 -0.14
N ASP A 18 -7.13 2.40 -0.35
CA ASP A 18 -6.24 1.66 -1.25
C ASP A 18 -6.37 2.23 -2.67
N MET A 19 -5.25 2.35 -3.37
CA MET A 19 -5.16 2.99 -4.70
C MET A 19 -5.71 2.09 -5.83
N SER A 20 -6.63 1.18 -5.49
CA SER A 20 -7.25 0.28 -6.46
C SER A 20 -8.24 1.04 -7.34
N GLN A 21 -8.37 0.60 -8.59
CA GLN A 21 -9.31 1.21 -9.54
C GLN A 21 -10.76 1.17 -9.06
N ALA A 22 -11.13 0.15 -8.27
CA ALA A 22 -12.47 0.03 -7.70
C ALA A 22 -12.75 1.12 -6.66
N PHE A 23 -11.78 1.44 -5.79
CA PHE A 23 -11.95 2.49 -4.79
C PHE A 23 -11.90 3.88 -5.43
N LEU A 24 -10.99 4.11 -6.38
CA LEU A 24 -10.91 5.39 -7.09
C LEU A 24 -12.21 5.69 -7.85
N GLY A 25 -12.77 4.71 -8.57
CA GLY A 25 -14.05 4.87 -9.26
C GLY A 25 -15.22 5.08 -8.30
N GLY A 26 -15.32 4.27 -7.24
CA GLY A 26 -16.39 4.40 -6.26
C GLY A 26 -16.41 5.75 -5.54
N VAL A 27 -15.24 6.31 -5.21
CA VAL A 27 -15.11 7.64 -4.60
C VAL A 27 -15.50 8.73 -5.61
N ALA A 28 -15.03 8.64 -6.86
CA ALA A 28 -15.40 9.59 -7.90
C ALA A 28 -16.92 9.63 -8.17
N ASP A 29 -17.57 8.46 -8.15
CA ASP A 29 -19.00 8.33 -8.45
C ASP A 29 -19.90 8.81 -7.30
N ASN A 30 -19.46 8.70 -6.04
CA ASN A 30 -20.31 8.89 -4.86
C ASN A 30 -19.91 10.05 -3.95
N LEU A 31 -18.65 10.50 -4.00
CA LEU A 31 -18.05 11.48 -3.10
C LEU A 31 -17.29 12.53 -3.90
N SER A 32 -17.98 13.21 -4.82
CA SER A 32 -17.37 14.14 -5.78
C SER A 32 -16.57 15.30 -5.16
N ASN A 33 -16.83 15.62 -3.89
CA ASN A 33 -16.15 16.70 -3.15
C ASN A 33 -14.92 16.21 -2.37
N ALA A 34 -14.71 14.90 -2.27
CA ALA A 34 -13.66 14.33 -1.46
C ALA A 34 -12.33 14.26 -2.23
N GLU A 35 -11.26 14.74 -1.61
CA GLU A 35 -9.90 14.49 -2.04
C GLU A 35 -9.50 13.05 -1.69
N VAL A 36 -8.78 12.37 -2.59
CA VAL A 36 -8.33 11.00 -2.37
C VAL A 36 -6.87 10.98 -1.93
N THR A 37 -6.64 10.45 -0.74
CA THR A 37 -5.30 10.23 -0.18
C THR A 37 -4.98 8.73 -0.18
N GLY A 38 -3.74 8.38 -0.54
CA GLY A 38 -3.31 6.98 -0.56
C GLY A 38 -3.16 6.38 0.85
N ASP A 39 -3.64 5.15 1.03
CA ASP A 39 -3.49 4.42 2.29
C ASP A 39 -2.02 4.09 2.61
N GLY A 40 -1.52 4.66 3.72
CA GLY A 40 -0.17 4.45 4.22
C GLY A 40 0.17 2.98 4.50
N PHE A 41 -0.81 2.16 4.90
CA PHE A 41 -0.57 0.74 5.12
C PHE A 41 -0.25 0.01 3.81
N HIS A 42 -1.06 0.22 2.77
CA HIS A 42 -0.82 -0.37 1.44
C HIS A 42 0.50 0.08 0.82
N ILE A 43 0.88 1.35 1.04
CA ILE A 43 2.17 1.89 0.62
C ILE A 43 3.31 1.11 1.31
N VAL A 44 3.30 1.03 2.64
CA VAL A 44 4.35 0.32 3.41
C VAL A 44 4.41 -1.16 3.05
N GLN A 45 3.26 -1.81 2.86
CA GLN A 45 3.19 -3.21 2.47
C GLN A 45 3.82 -3.44 1.08
N THR A 46 3.54 -2.56 0.11
CA THR A 46 4.10 -2.64 -1.24
C THR A 46 5.62 -2.48 -1.21
N PHE A 47 6.12 -1.49 -0.47
CA PHE A 47 7.56 -1.31 -0.28
C PHE A 47 8.23 -2.54 0.35
N THR A 48 7.62 -3.10 1.39
CA THR A 48 8.15 -4.28 2.08
C THR A 48 8.26 -5.48 1.13
N LYS A 49 7.23 -5.73 0.31
CA LYS A 49 7.26 -6.81 -0.70
C LYS A 49 8.42 -6.63 -1.70
N VAL A 50 8.63 -5.41 -2.19
CA VAL A 50 9.72 -5.12 -3.13
C VAL A 50 11.09 -5.34 -2.48
N LEU A 51 11.27 -4.90 -1.23
CA LEU A 51 12.50 -5.12 -0.48
C LEU A 51 12.79 -6.60 -0.27
N ASP A 52 11.76 -7.39 0.07
CA ASP A 52 11.90 -8.85 0.23
C ASP A 52 12.33 -9.53 -1.07
N GLU A 53 11.78 -9.12 -2.21
CA GLU A 53 12.19 -9.65 -3.52
C GLU A 53 13.65 -9.34 -3.85
N VAL A 54 14.13 -8.13 -3.55
CA VAL A 54 15.55 -7.76 -3.71
C VAL A 54 16.42 -8.59 -2.77
N ARG A 55 15.99 -8.80 -1.52
CA ARG A 55 16.71 -9.60 -0.54
C ARG A 55 16.86 -11.05 -1.00
N LYS A 56 15.78 -11.67 -1.50
CA LYS A 56 15.82 -13.04 -2.06
C LYS A 56 16.77 -13.12 -3.25
N LYS A 57 16.67 -12.20 -4.21
CA LYS A 57 17.53 -12.16 -5.41
C LYS A 57 19.02 -11.94 -5.06
N SER A 58 19.28 -11.15 -4.02
CA SER A 58 20.65 -10.88 -3.55
C SER A 58 21.23 -12.02 -2.71
N ALA A 59 20.41 -12.74 -1.94
CA ALA A 59 20.84 -13.89 -1.13
C ALA A 59 21.35 -15.04 -1.99
N VAL A 60 20.77 -15.24 -3.19
CA VAL A 60 21.26 -16.22 -4.17
C VAL A 60 22.69 -15.89 -4.65
N ARG A 61 23.16 -14.64 -4.50
CA ARG A 61 24.43 -14.15 -5.05
C ARG A 61 25.61 -14.14 -4.07
N LYS A 62 25.48 -14.65 -2.84
CA LYS A 62 26.59 -14.74 -1.87
C LYS A 62 26.77 -16.16 -1.32
N VAL A 63 27.27 -17.07 -2.15
CA VAL A 63 28.15 -18.13 -1.67
C VAL A 63 29.56 -17.54 -1.70
N THR A 64 29.98 -16.92 -0.61
CA THR A 64 31.42 -16.70 -0.39
C THR A 64 32.07 -18.07 -0.25
N PRO A 65 33.10 -18.42 -1.06
CA PRO A 65 33.85 -19.64 -0.86
C PRO A 65 34.41 -19.64 0.57
N LYS A 66 34.09 -20.66 1.36
CA LYS A 66 34.71 -20.87 2.67
C LYS A 66 36.22 -21.01 2.41
N PRO A 67 37.10 -20.21 3.04
CA PRO A 67 38.52 -20.40 2.87
C PRO A 67 38.86 -21.79 3.42
N SER A 68 39.32 -22.68 2.54
CA SER A 68 39.83 -24.00 2.93
C SER A 68 41.13 -23.75 3.70
N GLY A 69 41.03 -23.69 5.02
CA GLY A 69 42.18 -23.64 5.91
C GLY A 69 43.01 -24.89 5.72
N GLY A 70 44.06 -24.77 4.91
CA GLY A 70 45.15 -25.73 4.84
C GLY A 70 45.84 -25.76 6.20
N ARG A 71 45.71 -26.89 6.90
CA ARG A 71 46.63 -27.26 7.96
C ARG A 71 47.87 -27.83 7.27
N SER A 72 48.95 -27.06 7.24
CA SER A 72 50.34 -27.54 7.22
C SER A 72 51.20 -26.47 7.85
#